data_AF-A0A968VNY4-F1
#
_entry.id   AF-A0A968VNY4-F1
#
_cell.length_a   1.000
_cell.length_b   1.000
_cell.length_c   1.000
_cell.angle_alpha   90.00
_cell.angle_beta   90.00
_cell.angle_gamma   90.00
#
_symmetry.space_group_name_H-M   'P 1'
#
loop_
_entity.id
_entity.type
_entity.pdbx_description
1 polymer ?
#
loop_
_entity_poly.entity_id
_entity_poly.type
_entity_poly.pdbx_seq_one_letter_code
_entity_poly.pdbx_strand_id
1 'polypeptide(L)'
;MMVQPSLMVSPCGTSTLTFDINDDLRKLLNNTANAKESDLDPQDRQQIQAHIEARQQMILATPPHQAVKLSAELNGILTYFDHQLPGSPSEHILLATDTFQGQATAQIILSWLQQQGAAARVEQITDMSVKTLDEFRLSMGALVEWGEQTLRSYQEQGFRVVFNLTGGFKSINGFLQAMGMFYADECVYIFQGSSELLRIPRLPLKLDPDGIVGAHVQTFRQLAQGRDLAVTECAGIPETLLYEVAGQITLSEWGRLVWERCHEIYYGERVWDPVSAKVRLDPGFVREAANLAPDRLAQVNRQLDMLGRCLESGQIYNPRSLHFHKVEGYKDWYECYAWSDLDARRIYGRFREGVFEVERLGQHL
;
A
#
# COMPACT_ATOMS: atom_id res chain seq x y z
N MET A 1 4.83 19.64 -26.55
CA MET A 1 4.46 18.38 -25.86
C MET A 1 4.27 18.71 -24.40
N MET A 2 3.10 18.45 -23.83
CA MET A 2 2.96 18.52 -22.37
C MET A 2 3.79 17.38 -21.78
N VAL A 3 4.63 17.68 -20.79
CA VAL A 3 5.40 16.67 -20.05
C VAL A 3 4.38 15.80 -19.31
N GLN A 4 4.45 14.48 -19.48
CA GLN A 4 3.60 13.55 -18.73
C GLN A 4 3.84 13.77 -17.23
N PRO A 5 2.79 13.91 -16.39
CA PRO A 5 2.96 14.06 -14.96
C PRO A 5 3.64 12.82 -14.37
N SER A 6 4.52 13.03 -13.40
CA SER A 6 5.23 11.94 -12.72
C SER A 6 5.02 11.96 -11.23
N LEU A 7 4.90 10.79 -10.63
CA LEU A 7 4.98 10.57 -9.19
C LEU A 7 6.32 9.90 -8.89
N MET A 8 7.22 10.57 -8.17
CA MET A 8 8.47 9.96 -7.73
C MET A 8 8.41 9.54 -6.26
N VAL A 9 8.59 8.27 -5.99
CA VAL A 9 8.67 7.71 -4.63
C VAL A 9 10.14 7.50 -4.27
N SER A 10 10.60 8.12 -3.18
CA SER A 10 11.98 8.00 -2.68
C SER A 10 11.97 7.55 -1.22
N PRO A 11 12.53 6.37 -0.87
CA PRO A 11 12.76 6.03 0.52
C PRO A 11 13.88 6.88 1.10
N CYS A 12 13.66 7.36 2.33
CA CYS A 12 14.59 8.19 3.07
C CYS A 12 15.40 7.34 4.05
N GLY A 13 16.72 7.35 3.87
CA GLY A 13 17.65 6.71 4.80
C GLY A 13 18.16 7.73 5.81
N THR A 14 19.37 7.48 6.32
CA THR A 14 20.11 8.43 7.19
C THR A 14 21.28 9.10 6.47
N SER A 15 21.36 8.95 5.13
CA SER A 15 22.49 9.45 4.34
C SER A 15 22.70 10.96 4.50
N THR A 16 21.60 11.71 4.51
CA THR A 16 21.53 13.16 4.73
C THR A 16 22.12 13.61 6.07
N LEU A 17 22.04 12.75 7.10
CA LEU A 17 22.56 13.04 8.45
C LEU A 17 23.98 12.49 8.64
N THR A 18 24.39 11.49 7.87
CA THR A 18 25.67 10.79 8.04
C THR A 18 26.77 11.25 7.09
N PHE A 19 26.46 12.14 6.15
CA PHE A 19 27.44 12.71 5.22
C PHE A 19 28.38 13.71 5.91
N ASP A 20 29.70 13.52 5.69
CA ASP A 20 30.77 14.42 6.14
C ASP A 20 30.74 14.81 7.64
N ILE A 21 30.47 13.82 8.49
CA ILE A 21 30.48 13.96 9.95
C ILE A 21 31.67 13.24 10.59
N ASN A 22 32.03 13.69 11.79
CA ASN A 22 33.05 13.05 12.63
C ASN A 22 32.61 11.64 13.12
N ASP A 23 33.59 10.85 13.56
CA ASP A 23 33.39 9.44 13.92
C ASP A 23 32.49 9.24 15.15
N ASP A 24 32.51 10.15 16.11
CA ASP A 24 31.72 10.02 17.34
C ASP A 24 30.23 10.23 17.06
N LEU A 25 29.89 11.28 16.30
CA LEU A 25 28.53 11.52 15.85
C LEU A 25 28.07 10.41 14.90
N ARG A 26 28.96 9.88 14.05
CA ARG A 26 28.63 8.75 13.17
C ARG A 26 28.26 7.50 13.96
N LYS A 27 29.02 7.18 15.01
CA LYS A 27 28.70 6.07 15.91
C LYS A 27 27.35 6.30 16.60
N LEU A 28 27.10 7.50 17.11
CA LEU A 28 25.83 7.85 17.74
C LEU A 28 24.64 7.65 16.79
N LEU A 29 24.72 8.21 15.57
CA LEU A 29 23.65 8.08 14.58
C LEU A 29 23.44 6.61 14.16
N ASN A 30 24.52 5.86 13.93
CA ASN A 30 24.39 4.44 13.56
C ASN A 30 23.76 3.59 14.66
N ASN A 31 24.14 3.83 15.92
CA ASN A 31 23.61 3.08 17.07
C ASN A 31 22.13 3.39 17.34
N THR A 32 21.67 4.58 16.94
CA THR A 32 20.31 5.06 17.17
C THR A 32 19.44 5.10 15.91
N ALA A 33 19.93 4.56 14.78
CA ALA A 33 19.27 4.68 13.48
C ALA A 33 17.87 4.06 13.43
N ASN A 34 17.61 3.04 14.26
CA ASN A 34 16.32 2.36 14.36
C ASN A 34 15.47 2.82 15.56
N ALA A 35 15.92 3.82 16.31
CA ALA A 35 15.24 4.30 17.52
C ALA A 35 14.12 5.29 17.18
N LYS A 36 12.98 5.15 17.87
CA LYS A 36 11.97 6.20 17.96
C LYS A 36 12.47 7.30 18.88
N GLU A 37 11.91 8.51 18.78
CA GLU A 37 12.33 9.63 19.63
C GLU A 37 12.20 9.33 21.13
N SER A 38 11.15 8.57 21.51
CA SER A 38 10.91 8.10 22.87
C SER A 38 11.94 7.10 23.40
N ASP A 39 12.67 6.43 22.50
CA ASP A 39 13.64 5.39 22.83
C ASP A 39 15.04 5.97 23.08
N LEU A 40 15.26 7.27 22.81
CA LEU A 40 16.56 7.94 22.93
C LEU A 40 16.81 8.46 24.34
N ASP A 41 18.06 8.35 24.79
CA ASP A 41 18.53 9.08 25.96
C ASP A 41 18.39 10.60 25.74
N PRO A 42 18.01 11.41 26.75
CA PRO A 42 17.85 12.84 26.58
C PRO A 42 19.09 13.57 26.04
N GLN A 43 20.31 13.14 26.40
CA GLN A 43 21.55 13.74 25.91
C GLN A 43 21.78 13.40 24.44
N ASP A 44 21.61 12.12 24.09
CA ASP A 44 21.73 11.64 22.71
C ASP A 44 20.69 12.35 21.82
N ARG A 45 19.43 12.45 22.28
CA ARG A 45 18.37 13.17 21.57
C ARG A 45 18.75 14.63 21.33
N GLN A 46 19.25 15.33 22.34
CA GLN A 46 19.66 16.73 22.20
C GLN A 46 20.80 16.89 21.19
N GLN A 47 21.79 16.01 21.23
CA GLN A 47 22.93 16.04 20.31
C GLN A 47 22.49 15.76 18.87
N ILE A 48 21.63 14.75 18.66
CA ILE A 48 21.08 14.41 17.34
C ILE A 48 20.20 15.56 16.82
N GLN A 49 19.35 16.14 17.66
CA GLN A 49 18.48 17.27 17.30
C GLN A 49 19.30 18.50 16.86
N ALA A 50 20.34 18.87 17.60
CA ALA A 50 21.21 19.98 17.22
C ALA A 50 21.90 19.73 15.87
N HIS A 51 22.30 18.48 15.60
CA HIS A 51 22.85 18.10 14.30
C HIS A 51 21.81 18.18 13.17
N ILE A 52 20.58 17.69 13.39
CA ILE A 52 19.48 17.78 12.43
C ILE A 52 19.23 19.23 12.03
N GLU A 53 19.16 20.15 13.01
CA GLU A 53 18.92 21.58 12.76
C GLU A 53 20.04 22.21 11.93
N ALA A 54 21.30 21.95 12.30
CA ALA A 54 22.46 22.43 11.53
C ALA A 54 22.45 21.86 10.11
N ARG A 55 22.09 20.58 9.96
CA ARG A 55 22.00 19.93 8.64
C ARG A 55 20.91 20.51 7.77
N GLN A 56 19.74 20.76 8.34
CA GLN A 56 18.60 21.37 7.66
C GLN A 56 18.98 22.75 7.13
N GLN A 57 19.54 23.62 7.98
CA GLN A 57 19.97 24.97 7.58
C GLN A 57 20.93 24.93 6.40
N MET A 58 21.95 24.07 6.47
CA MET A 58 22.92 23.97 5.39
C MET A 58 22.31 23.43 4.09
N ILE A 59 21.42 22.42 4.13
CA ILE A 59 20.78 21.90 2.91
C ILE A 59 19.84 22.94 2.29
N LEU A 60 19.01 23.63 3.07
CA LEU A 60 18.09 24.66 2.56
C LEU A 60 18.83 25.85 1.92
N ALA A 61 20.05 26.14 2.37
CA ALA A 61 20.92 27.14 1.76
C ALA A 61 21.66 26.64 0.51
N THR A 62 21.63 25.33 0.22
CA THR A 62 22.42 24.72 -0.85
C THR A 62 21.65 24.72 -2.18
N PRO A 63 22.25 25.22 -3.28
CA PRO A 63 21.62 25.19 -4.61
C PRO A 63 21.59 23.76 -5.19
N PRO A 64 20.70 23.47 -6.17
CA PRO A 64 20.48 22.12 -6.71
C PRO A 64 21.74 21.35 -7.12
N HIS A 65 22.68 21.97 -7.83
CA HIS A 65 23.90 21.32 -8.31
C HIS A 65 24.87 20.89 -7.20
N GLN A 66 24.72 21.44 -5.99
CA GLN A 66 25.52 21.06 -4.83
C GLN A 66 24.76 20.11 -3.89
N ALA A 67 23.43 20.18 -3.88
CA ALA A 67 22.57 19.38 -3.02
C ALA A 67 22.73 17.86 -3.27
N VAL A 68 23.07 17.47 -4.51
CA VAL A 68 23.37 16.08 -4.89
C VAL A 68 24.51 15.43 -4.11
N LYS A 69 25.41 16.23 -3.51
CA LYS A 69 26.51 15.71 -2.68
C LYS A 69 26.10 15.49 -1.23
N LEU A 70 25.01 16.10 -0.79
CA LEU A 70 24.62 16.16 0.62
C LEU A 70 23.55 15.12 0.99
N SER A 71 22.82 14.58 0.02
CA SER A 71 21.77 13.58 0.24
C SER A 71 21.70 12.63 -0.96
N ALA A 72 21.68 11.33 -0.68
CA ALA A 72 21.52 10.30 -1.70
C ALA A 72 20.14 10.40 -2.38
N GLU A 73 19.11 10.74 -1.60
CA GLU A 73 17.75 10.96 -2.07
C GLU A 73 17.70 12.13 -3.07
N LEU A 74 18.26 13.29 -2.70
CA LEU A 74 18.33 14.46 -3.60
C LEU A 74 19.21 14.18 -4.83
N ASN A 75 20.29 13.41 -4.67
CA ASN A 75 21.10 12.98 -5.81
C ASN A 75 20.27 12.21 -6.84
N GLY A 76 19.52 11.19 -6.39
CA GLY A 76 18.66 10.41 -7.27
C GLY A 76 17.56 11.24 -7.92
N ILE A 77 16.88 12.10 -7.15
CA ILE A 77 15.81 12.97 -7.65
C ILE A 77 16.36 13.92 -8.71
N LEU A 78 17.40 14.69 -8.38
CA LEU A 78 17.93 15.72 -9.27
C LEU A 78 18.55 15.12 -10.51
N THR A 79 19.30 14.02 -10.40
CA THR A 79 19.90 13.37 -11.57
C THR A 79 18.83 12.81 -12.51
N TYR A 80 17.73 12.25 -11.98
CA TYR A 80 16.62 11.76 -12.81
C TYR A 80 15.98 12.87 -13.64
N PHE A 81 15.84 14.06 -13.06
CA PHE A 81 15.23 15.23 -13.70
C PHE A 81 16.24 16.19 -14.35
N ASP A 82 17.49 15.75 -14.59
CA ASP A 82 18.55 16.59 -15.18
C ASP A 82 18.71 17.95 -14.47
N HIS A 83 18.65 17.91 -13.14
CA HIS A 83 18.70 19.06 -12.22
C HIS A 83 17.58 20.10 -12.41
N GLN A 84 16.51 19.76 -13.13
CA GLN A 84 15.34 20.61 -13.35
C GLN A 84 14.08 19.92 -12.81
N LEU A 85 13.74 20.21 -11.56
CA LEU A 85 12.56 19.62 -10.92
C LEU A 85 11.28 19.92 -11.72
N PRO A 86 10.40 18.92 -11.88
CA PRO A 86 9.16 19.13 -12.61
C PRO A 86 8.19 19.99 -11.78
N GLY A 87 7.43 20.83 -12.47
CA GLY A 87 6.32 21.56 -11.85
C GLY A 87 5.06 20.71 -11.72
N SER A 88 3.98 21.34 -11.25
CA SER A 88 2.63 20.76 -11.23
C SER A 88 2.24 20.22 -12.63
N PRO A 89 1.63 19.03 -12.71
CA PRO A 89 1.07 18.23 -11.62
C PRO A 89 2.02 17.17 -11.04
N SER A 90 3.33 17.22 -11.31
CA SER A 90 4.26 16.18 -10.80
C SER A 90 4.48 16.30 -9.30
N GLU A 91 4.63 15.15 -8.63
CA GLU A 91 4.71 15.06 -7.17
C GLU A 91 5.85 14.13 -6.72
N HIS A 92 6.34 14.37 -5.50
CA HIS A 92 7.33 13.54 -4.81
C HIS A 92 6.76 12.99 -3.50
N ILE A 93 6.86 11.68 -3.30
CA ILE A 93 6.58 11.03 -2.03
C ILE A 93 7.90 10.58 -1.41
N LEU A 94 8.15 11.05 -0.19
CA LEU A 94 9.28 10.66 0.62
C LEU A 94 8.83 9.61 1.63
N LEU A 95 9.25 8.35 1.46
CA LEU A 95 8.91 7.28 2.39
C LEU A 95 9.86 7.35 3.59
N ALA A 96 9.31 7.59 4.78
CA ALA A 96 10.06 7.66 6.02
C ALA A 96 9.62 6.55 6.97
N THR A 97 10.58 5.92 7.65
CA THR A 97 10.26 5.08 8.81
C THR A 97 9.85 5.95 9.99
N ASP A 98 9.19 5.37 10.98
CA ASP A 98 8.82 6.04 12.25
C ASP A 98 10.00 6.29 13.20
N THR A 99 11.24 6.12 12.72
CA THR A 99 12.46 6.41 13.46
C THR A 99 12.72 7.91 13.51
N PHE A 100 13.37 8.39 14.58
CA PHE A 100 13.66 9.81 14.76
C PHE A 100 14.49 10.38 13.61
N GLN A 101 15.54 9.65 13.21
CA GLN A 101 16.43 10.05 12.13
C GLN A 101 15.80 9.94 10.73
N GLY A 102 14.96 8.93 10.51
CA GLY A 102 14.23 8.74 9.24
C GLY A 102 13.25 9.87 8.97
N GLN A 103 12.45 10.23 9.98
CA GLN A 103 11.52 11.38 9.92
C GLN A 103 12.26 12.69 9.69
N ALA A 104 13.33 12.95 10.43
CA ALA A 104 14.14 14.15 10.27
C ALA A 104 14.72 14.28 8.86
N THR A 105 15.25 13.17 8.32
CA THR A 105 15.81 13.16 6.95
C THR A 105 14.74 13.48 5.91
N ALA A 106 13.58 12.82 6.00
CA ALA A 106 12.47 13.07 5.07
C ALA A 106 11.96 14.51 5.16
N GLN A 107 11.89 15.09 6.37
CA GLN A 107 11.46 16.46 6.55
C GLN A 107 12.46 17.49 5.98
N ILE A 108 13.77 17.24 6.11
CA ILE A 108 14.80 18.09 5.50
C ILE A 108 14.65 18.09 3.96
N ILE A 109 14.51 16.91 3.36
CA ILE A 109 14.35 16.75 1.92
C ILE A 109 13.04 17.39 1.45
N LEU A 110 11.94 17.19 2.18
CA LEU A 110 10.65 17.81 1.92
C LEU A 110 10.76 19.34 1.84
N SER A 111 11.34 19.95 2.89
CA SER A 111 11.49 21.40 2.96
C SER A 111 12.35 21.93 1.81
N TRP A 112 13.41 21.20 1.43
CA TRP A 112 14.26 21.58 0.31
C TRP A 112 13.50 21.55 -1.03
N LEU A 113 12.78 20.45 -1.32
CA LEU A 113 11.99 20.30 -2.55
C LEU A 113 10.90 21.38 -2.66
N GLN A 114 10.19 21.66 -1.58
CA GLN A 114 9.15 22.70 -1.55
C GLN A 114 9.74 24.10 -1.76
N GLN A 115 10.92 24.39 -1.20
CA GLN A 115 11.63 25.65 -1.45
C GLN A 115 12.04 25.80 -2.92
N GLN A 116 12.30 24.70 -3.63
CA GLN A 116 12.54 24.71 -5.07
C GLN A 116 11.24 24.73 -5.92
N GLY A 117 10.06 24.78 -5.29
CA GLY A 117 8.77 24.85 -5.97
C GLY A 117 8.19 23.50 -6.42
N ALA A 118 8.77 22.37 -5.98
CA ALA A 118 8.23 21.04 -6.26
C ALA A 118 7.13 20.66 -5.27
N ALA A 119 6.10 19.95 -5.75
CA ALA A 119 5.09 19.36 -4.88
C ALA A 119 5.66 18.10 -4.23
N ALA A 120 5.74 18.07 -2.90
CA ALA A 120 6.30 16.96 -2.17
C ALA A 120 5.54 16.74 -0.85
N ARG A 121 5.52 15.49 -0.39
CA ARG A 121 4.97 15.09 0.90
C ARG A 121 5.74 13.92 1.50
N VAL A 122 5.70 13.80 2.82
CA VAL A 122 6.21 12.62 3.54
C VAL A 122 5.08 11.62 3.71
N GLU A 123 5.37 10.35 3.45
CA GLU A 123 4.54 9.23 3.86
C GLU A 123 5.30 8.46 4.93
N GLN A 124 4.70 8.33 6.10
CA GLN A 124 5.29 7.60 7.20
C GLN A 124 4.82 6.14 7.17
N ILE A 125 5.77 5.22 7.18
CA ILE A 125 5.52 3.79 7.36
C ILE A 125 5.77 3.46 8.84
N THR A 126 4.73 3.03 9.54
CA THR A 126 4.80 2.72 10.98
C THR A 126 5.43 1.36 11.24
N ASP A 127 5.98 1.22 12.45
CA ASP A 127 6.48 -0.04 13.03
C ASP A 127 7.64 -0.68 12.25
N MET A 128 8.31 0.15 11.45
CA MET A 128 9.50 -0.20 10.70
C MET A 128 10.76 -0.30 11.57
N SER A 129 10.67 0.02 12.88
CA SER A 129 11.75 -0.24 13.82
C SER A 129 11.95 -1.76 13.91
N VAL A 130 13.00 -2.27 13.27
CA VAL A 130 13.30 -3.70 13.10
C VAL A 130 13.71 -4.37 14.44
N LYS A 131 12.81 -4.40 15.43
CA LYS A 131 13.04 -5.07 16.71
C LYS A 131 12.75 -6.57 16.57
N THR A 132 11.80 -6.94 15.71
CA THR A 132 11.47 -8.34 15.38
C THR A 132 11.22 -8.57 13.88
N LEU A 133 11.27 -9.84 13.44
CA LEU A 133 10.92 -10.22 12.06
C LEU A 133 9.43 -10.05 11.76
N ASP A 134 8.56 -10.25 12.76
CA ASP A 134 7.12 -10.10 12.63
C ASP A 134 6.71 -8.65 12.38
N GLU A 135 7.26 -7.71 13.14
CA GLU A 135 7.06 -6.27 12.93
C GLU A 135 7.52 -5.86 11.52
N PHE A 136 8.68 -6.35 11.07
CA PHE A 136 9.16 -6.07 9.72
C PHE A 136 8.19 -6.55 8.64
N ARG A 137 7.65 -7.77 8.76
CA ARG A 137 6.64 -8.31 7.83
C ARG A 137 5.34 -7.51 7.83
N LEU A 138 4.87 -7.11 9.01
CA LEU A 138 3.69 -6.25 9.15
C LEU A 138 3.90 -4.91 8.43
N SER A 139 5.07 -4.28 8.60
CA SER A 139 5.40 -3.05 7.87
C SER A 139 5.46 -3.24 6.35
N MET A 140 5.97 -4.38 5.86
CA MET A 140 5.95 -4.68 4.42
C MET A 140 4.52 -4.87 3.90
N GLY A 141 3.65 -5.52 4.67
CA GLY A 141 2.22 -5.62 4.38
C GLY A 141 1.54 -4.25 4.29
N ALA A 142 1.82 -3.35 5.24
CA ALA A 142 1.31 -1.97 5.23
C ALA A 142 1.80 -1.18 4.00
N LEU A 143 3.05 -1.42 3.57
CA LEU A 143 3.59 -0.79 2.37
C LEU A 143 2.90 -1.29 1.09
N VAL A 144 2.54 -2.58 1.02
CA VAL A 144 1.72 -3.13 -0.08
C VAL A 144 0.34 -2.48 -0.11
N GLU A 145 -0.33 -2.37 1.04
CA GLU A 145 -1.64 -1.69 1.15
C GLU A 145 -1.56 -0.23 0.70
N TRP A 146 -0.53 0.49 1.14
CA TRP A 146 -0.26 1.85 0.69
C TRP A 146 -0.03 1.92 -0.83
N GLY A 147 0.70 0.95 -1.40
CA GLY A 147 0.93 0.84 -2.83
C GLY A 147 -0.36 0.70 -3.64
N GLU A 148 -1.25 -0.19 -3.20
CA GLU A 148 -2.56 -0.40 -3.83
C GLU A 148 -3.48 0.82 -3.71
N GLN A 149 -3.49 1.51 -2.57
CA GLN A 149 -4.39 2.66 -2.35
C GLN A 149 -3.88 3.93 -3.03
N THR A 150 -2.57 4.16 -2.96
CA THR A 150 -1.95 5.41 -3.41
C THR A 150 -1.48 5.28 -4.85
N LEU A 151 -0.55 4.37 -5.13
CA LEU A 151 0.16 4.33 -6.42
C LEU A 151 -0.78 3.96 -7.56
N ARG A 152 -1.71 3.04 -7.32
CA ARG A 152 -2.73 2.66 -8.31
C ARG A 152 -3.60 3.84 -8.74
N SER A 153 -4.04 4.67 -7.79
CA SER A 153 -4.82 5.87 -8.09
C SER A 153 -4.05 6.85 -9.00
N TYR A 154 -2.75 7.01 -8.79
CA TYR A 154 -1.90 7.82 -9.67
C TYR A 154 -1.75 7.20 -11.07
N GLN A 155 -1.57 5.88 -11.16
CA GLN A 155 -1.51 5.17 -12.44
C GLN A 155 -2.82 5.32 -13.23
N GLU A 156 -3.97 5.19 -12.56
CA GLU A 156 -5.30 5.38 -13.16
C GLU A 156 -5.52 6.81 -13.65
N GLN A 157 -4.89 7.80 -13.01
CA GLN A 157 -4.86 9.21 -13.44
C GLN A 157 -3.81 9.49 -14.54
N GLY A 158 -3.05 8.48 -14.99
CA GLY A 158 -2.08 8.59 -16.07
C GLY A 158 -0.69 9.12 -15.66
N PHE A 159 -0.41 9.20 -14.36
CA PHE A 159 0.92 9.55 -13.87
C PHE A 159 1.92 8.44 -14.17
N ARG A 160 3.14 8.85 -14.50
CA ARG A 160 4.28 7.95 -14.54
C ARG A 160 4.84 7.76 -13.13
N VAL A 161 4.77 6.55 -12.60
CA VAL A 161 5.27 6.22 -11.26
C VAL A 161 6.74 5.80 -11.35
N VAL A 162 7.61 6.52 -10.63
CA VAL A 162 9.06 6.30 -10.61
C VAL A 162 9.50 6.00 -9.19
N PHE A 163 10.19 4.88 -8.98
CA PHE A 163 10.82 4.57 -7.70
C PHE A 163 12.30 4.96 -7.76
N ASN A 164 12.69 5.97 -6.98
CA ASN A 164 14.08 6.33 -6.79
C ASN A 164 14.65 5.56 -5.60
N LEU A 165 15.43 4.51 -5.86
CA LEU A 165 15.99 3.61 -4.85
C LEU A 165 17.42 4.01 -4.43
N THR A 166 17.87 5.23 -4.78
CA THR A 166 19.22 5.71 -4.50
C THR A 166 19.51 5.89 -3.01
N GLY A 167 18.55 6.47 -2.28
CA GLY A 167 18.58 6.61 -0.83
C GLY A 167 17.81 5.47 -0.15
N GLY A 168 17.57 5.60 1.16
CA GLY A 168 16.74 4.64 1.90
C GLY A 168 17.48 3.56 2.67
N PHE A 169 16.72 2.80 3.43
CA PHE A 169 17.22 1.68 4.23
C PHE A 169 17.34 0.42 3.39
N LYS A 170 18.49 -0.28 3.48
CA LYS A 170 18.83 -1.39 2.56
C LYS A 170 17.79 -2.51 2.51
N SER A 171 17.23 -2.91 3.66
CA SER A 171 16.22 -3.98 3.67
C SER A 171 14.90 -3.55 3.00
N ILE A 172 14.52 -2.28 3.13
CA ILE A 172 13.33 -1.71 2.48
C ILE A 172 13.57 -1.61 0.97
N ASN A 173 14.75 -1.17 0.54
CA ASN A 173 15.04 -1.01 -0.88
C ASN A 173 14.93 -2.34 -1.65
N GLY A 174 15.35 -3.46 -1.04
CA GLY A 174 15.17 -4.78 -1.63
C GLY A 174 13.69 -5.13 -1.86
N PHE A 175 12.83 -4.80 -0.90
CA PHE A 175 11.39 -5.00 -1.01
C PHE A 175 10.75 -4.03 -2.02
N LEU A 176 11.09 -2.74 -1.96
CA LEU A 176 10.61 -1.71 -2.89
C LEU A 176 11.02 -2.01 -4.33
N GLN A 177 12.20 -2.60 -4.56
CA GLN A 177 12.62 -3.02 -5.90
C GLN A 177 11.69 -4.11 -6.46
N ALA A 178 11.30 -5.09 -5.63
CA ALA A 178 10.36 -6.12 -6.03
C ALA A 178 8.93 -5.56 -6.21
N MET A 179 8.46 -4.70 -5.30
CA MET A 179 7.20 -3.96 -5.47
C MET A 179 7.20 -3.11 -6.75
N GLY A 180 8.34 -2.53 -7.12
CA GLY A 180 8.51 -1.72 -8.31
C GLY A 180 8.15 -2.46 -9.60
N MET A 181 8.29 -3.79 -9.63
CA MET A 181 7.86 -4.61 -10.77
C MET A 181 6.33 -4.54 -11.00
N PHE A 182 5.57 -4.26 -9.95
CA PHE A 182 4.11 -4.23 -9.97
C PHE A 182 3.55 -2.81 -10.05
N TYR A 183 4.12 -1.88 -9.27
CA TYR A 183 3.59 -0.52 -9.09
C TYR A 183 4.36 0.59 -9.79
N ALA A 184 5.62 0.38 -10.17
CA ALA A 184 6.41 1.42 -10.83
C ALA A 184 6.42 1.20 -12.35
N ASP A 185 6.42 2.30 -13.09
CA ASP A 185 6.77 2.31 -14.51
C ASP A 185 8.29 2.26 -14.70
N GLU A 186 9.04 2.76 -13.72
CA GLU A 186 10.49 2.78 -13.72
C GLU A 186 11.06 2.74 -12.30
N CYS A 187 12.12 1.95 -12.09
CA CYS A 187 12.93 2.01 -10.88
C CYS A 187 14.32 2.54 -11.25
N VAL A 188 14.85 3.47 -10.46
CA VAL A 188 16.15 4.11 -10.72
C VAL A 188 17.06 4.11 -9.51
N TYR A 189 18.37 4.08 -9.74
CA TYR A 189 19.41 4.05 -8.71
C TYR A 189 20.67 4.74 -9.23
N ILE A 190 21.35 5.56 -8.41
CA ILE A 190 22.66 6.12 -8.80
C ILE A 190 23.75 5.08 -8.61
N PHE A 191 24.47 4.75 -9.68
CA PHE A 191 25.56 3.78 -9.62
C PHE A 191 26.71 4.29 -8.75
N GLN A 192 27.07 3.50 -7.73
CA GLN A 192 28.00 3.91 -6.68
C GLN A 192 29.35 4.37 -7.26
N GLY A 193 29.79 5.57 -6.87
CA GLY A 193 31.04 6.17 -7.34
C GLY A 193 30.95 6.88 -8.70
N SER A 194 29.74 7.01 -9.26
CA SER A 194 29.47 7.76 -10.49
C SER A 194 28.31 8.75 -10.32
N SER A 195 28.06 9.58 -11.33
CA SER A 195 26.84 10.38 -11.49
C SER A 195 25.84 9.72 -12.45
N GLU A 196 26.05 8.46 -12.82
CA GLU A 196 25.20 7.76 -13.78
C GLU A 196 23.97 7.16 -13.11
N LEU A 197 22.83 7.37 -13.75
CA LEU A 197 21.55 6.82 -13.32
C LEU A 197 21.33 5.43 -13.94
N LEU A 198 21.40 4.40 -13.11
CA LEU A 198 20.98 3.05 -13.49
C LEU A 198 19.45 2.99 -13.51
N ARG A 199 18.90 2.60 -14.66
CA ARG A 199 17.48 2.32 -14.85
C ARG A 199 17.25 0.82 -14.76
N ILE A 200 16.50 0.38 -13.76
CA ILE A 200 16.19 -1.03 -13.54
C ILE A 200 14.97 -1.37 -14.42
N PRO A 201 15.11 -2.32 -15.38
CA PRO A 201 14.01 -2.65 -16.28
C PRO A 201 12.89 -3.36 -15.53
N ARG A 202 11.64 -3.02 -15.90
CA ARG A 202 10.46 -3.73 -15.42
C ARG A 202 10.36 -5.09 -16.10
N LEU A 203 10.21 -6.15 -15.32
CA LEU A 203 9.98 -7.49 -15.84
C LEU A 203 8.51 -7.66 -16.27
N PRO A 204 8.24 -8.29 -17.44
CA PRO A 204 6.88 -8.60 -17.87
C PRO A 204 6.34 -9.81 -17.08
N LEU A 205 5.86 -9.57 -15.87
CA LEU A 205 5.35 -10.60 -14.98
C LEU A 205 3.84 -10.82 -15.20
N LYS A 206 3.43 -12.08 -15.33
CA LYS A 206 2.03 -12.48 -15.18
C LYS A 206 1.83 -12.94 -13.73
N LEU A 207 0.86 -12.34 -13.04
CA LEU A 207 0.50 -12.75 -11.68
C LEU A 207 -0.36 -14.00 -11.70
N ASP A 208 -0.12 -14.86 -10.71
CA ASP A 208 -0.75 -16.18 -10.54
C ASP A 208 -0.81 -17.02 -11.82
N PRO A 209 0.33 -17.25 -12.50
CA PRO A 209 0.34 -17.94 -13.80
C PRO A 209 -0.13 -19.40 -13.71
N ASP A 210 0.06 -20.03 -12.54
CA ASP A 210 -0.31 -21.42 -12.26
C ASP A 210 -1.73 -21.55 -11.66
N GLY A 211 -2.42 -20.44 -11.43
CA GLY A 211 -3.80 -20.43 -10.93
C GLY A 211 -3.94 -20.88 -9.47
N ILE A 212 -2.93 -20.66 -8.62
CA ILE A 212 -2.97 -20.99 -7.19
C ILE A 212 -4.07 -20.18 -6.49
N VAL A 213 -4.17 -18.88 -6.77
CA VAL A 213 -5.25 -18.07 -6.20
C VAL A 213 -6.59 -18.57 -6.73
N GLY A 214 -6.68 -18.88 -8.02
CA GLY A 214 -7.89 -19.44 -8.65
C GLY A 214 -8.35 -20.76 -8.03
N ALA A 215 -7.42 -21.66 -7.72
CA ALA A 215 -7.71 -22.93 -7.06
C ALA A 215 -8.17 -22.77 -5.60
N HIS A 216 -7.77 -21.67 -4.95
CA HIS A 216 -7.97 -21.42 -3.53
C HIS A 216 -8.73 -20.10 -3.24
N VAL A 217 -9.57 -19.64 -4.17
CA VAL A 217 -10.24 -18.31 -4.07
C VAL A 217 -10.94 -18.14 -2.73
N GLN A 218 -11.67 -19.14 -2.25
CA GLN A 218 -12.40 -19.03 -0.98
C GLN A 218 -11.47 -18.82 0.22
N THR A 219 -10.33 -19.52 0.25
CA THR A 219 -9.30 -19.36 1.29
C THR A 219 -8.70 -17.97 1.24
N PHE A 220 -8.29 -17.49 0.05
CA PHE A 220 -7.76 -16.13 -0.09
C PHE A 220 -8.77 -15.05 0.31
N ARG A 221 -10.05 -15.21 -0.06
CA ARG A 221 -11.14 -14.30 0.37
C ARG A 221 -11.29 -14.25 1.89
N GLN A 222 -11.21 -15.40 2.55
CA GLN A 222 -11.28 -15.50 4.01
C GLN A 222 -10.10 -14.79 4.67
N LEU A 223 -8.87 -15.09 4.23
CA LEU A 223 -7.66 -14.50 4.78
C LEU A 223 -7.59 -12.98 4.52
N ALA A 224 -8.00 -12.52 3.34
CA ALA A 224 -8.07 -11.08 3.01
C ALA A 224 -9.10 -10.32 3.87
N GLN A 225 -10.13 -11.00 4.37
CA GLN A 225 -11.08 -10.45 5.35
C GLN A 225 -10.56 -10.47 6.79
N GLY A 226 -9.32 -10.93 7.01
CA GLY A 226 -8.71 -11.04 8.33
C GLY A 226 -9.25 -12.22 9.13
N ARG A 227 -9.75 -13.27 8.48
CA ARG A 227 -10.07 -14.53 9.16
C ARG A 227 -8.80 -15.33 9.34
N ASP A 228 -8.56 -15.74 10.58
CA ASP A 228 -7.54 -16.70 10.93
C ASP A 228 -8.02 -18.11 10.54
N LEU A 229 -7.21 -18.82 9.77
CA LEU A 229 -7.50 -20.20 9.34
C LEU A 229 -6.45 -21.16 9.91
N ALA A 230 -6.86 -22.41 10.16
CA ALA A 230 -5.92 -23.45 10.54
C ALA A 230 -5.01 -23.83 9.36
N VAL A 231 -3.77 -24.25 9.66
CA VAL A 231 -2.78 -24.68 8.66
C VAL A 231 -3.34 -25.73 7.68
N THR A 232 -4.18 -26.64 8.16
CA THR A 232 -4.80 -27.69 7.33
C THR A 232 -5.77 -27.15 6.28
N GLU A 233 -6.39 -26.00 6.52
CA GLU A 233 -7.32 -25.34 5.59
C GLU A 233 -6.59 -24.61 4.45
N CYS A 234 -5.30 -24.34 4.63
CA CYS A 234 -4.45 -23.64 3.68
C CYS A 234 -3.50 -24.57 2.91
N ALA A 235 -3.70 -25.89 3.02
CA ALA A 235 -2.87 -26.88 2.33
C ALA A 235 -2.90 -26.69 0.80
N GLY A 236 -1.73 -26.72 0.17
CA GLY A 236 -1.57 -26.51 -1.28
C GLY A 236 -1.23 -25.07 -1.68
N ILE A 237 -1.36 -24.10 -0.77
CA ILE A 237 -0.91 -22.73 -1.00
C ILE A 237 0.56 -22.61 -0.57
N PRO A 238 1.46 -22.07 -1.43
CA PRO A 238 2.87 -21.90 -1.09
C PRO A 238 3.10 -20.98 0.11
N GLU A 239 4.11 -21.30 0.93
CA GLU A 239 4.51 -20.48 2.09
C GLU A 239 4.90 -19.04 1.70
N THR A 240 5.30 -18.80 0.44
CA THR A 240 5.58 -17.44 -0.03
C THR A 240 4.34 -16.53 0.05
N LEU A 241 3.13 -17.08 -0.05
CA LEU A 241 1.86 -16.33 -0.04
C LEU A 241 1.21 -16.30 1.35
N LEU A 242 1.75 -17.03 2.32
CA LEU A 242 1.14 -17.22 3.62
C LEU A 242 2.11 -16.91 4.75
N TYR A 243 1.57 -16.61 5.92
CA TYR A 243 2.35 -16.55 7.15
C TYR A 243 1.63 -17.21 8.31
N GLU A 244 2.37 -17.88 9.20
CA GLU A 244 1.83 -18.48 10.42
C GLU A 244 2.16 -17.60 11.62
N VAL A 245 1.12 -17.21 12.37
CA VAL A 245 1.22 -16.50 13.63
C VAL A 245 0.43 -17.28 14.67
N ALA A 246 1.11 -17.76 15.72
CA ALA A 246 0.49 -18.48 16.83
C ALA A 246 -0.43 -19.66 16.41
N GLY A 247 -0.04 -20.41 15.37
CA GLY A 247 -0.80 -21.56 14.85
C GLY A 247 -1.96 -21.21 13.92
N GLN A 248 -2.10 -19.93 13.54
CA GLN A 248 -3.07 -19.44 12.57
C GLN A 248 -2.38 -18.91 11.32
N ILE A 249 -3.01 -19.12 10.17
CA ILE A 249 -2.52 -18.66 8.88
C ILE A 249 -3.15 -17.31 8.52
N THR A 250 -2.32 -16.40 8.02
CA THR A 250 -2.70 -15.13 7.37
C THR A 250 -2.00 -14.99 6.01
N LEU A 251 -2.38 -13.99 5.20
CA LEU A 251 -1.63 -13.65 3.98
C LEU A 251 -0.28 -13.04 4.35
N SER A 252 0.79 -13.50 3.69
CA SER A 252 2.06 -12.77 3.69
C SER A 252 1.93 -11.45 2.92
N GLU A 253 2.95 -10.61 3.00
CA GLU A 253 3.06 -9.39 2.19
C GLU A 253 2.94 -9.67 0.67
N TRP A 254 3.50 -10.79 0.20
CA TRP A 254 3.38 -11.21 -1.19
C TRP A 254 2.03 -11.84 -1.49
N GLY A 255 1.47 -12.62 -0.56
CA GLY A 255 0.12 -13.16 -0.69
C GLY A 255 -0.92 -12.07 -0.87
N ARG A 256 -0.80 -11.00 -0.06
CA ARG A 256 -1.63 -9.81 -0.16
C ARG A 256 -1.44 -9.11 -1.50
N LEU A 257 -0.20 -8.85 -1.91
CA LEU A 257 0.09 -8.21 -3.20
C LEU A 257 -0.53 -9.00 -4.36
N VAL A 258 -0.28 -10.31 -4.39
CA VAL A 258 -0.83 -11.17 -5.45
C VAL A 258 -2.35 -11.11 -5.43
N TRP A 259 -2.98 -11.26 -4.26
CA TRP A 259 -4.42 -11.18 -4.09
C TRP A 259 -5.01 -9.86 -4.60
N GLU A 260 -4.52 -8.72 -4.14
CA GLU A 260 -5.02 -7.39 -4.50
C GLU A 260 -4.95 -7.11 -6.02
N ARG A 261 -3.97 -7.72 -6.69
CA ARG A 261 -3.75 -7.54 -8.12
C ARG A 261 -4.55 -8.49 -9.02
N CYS A 262 -4.98 -9.65 -8.52
CA CYS A 262 -5.65 -10.66 -9.36
C CYS A 262 -7.08 -11.03 -8.92
N HIS A 263 -7.51 -10.69 -7.70
CA HIS A 263 -8.82 -11.13 -7.18
C HIS A 263 -9.98 -10.72 -8.07
N GLU A 264 -9.93 -9.54 -8.69
CA GLU A 264 -10.96 -9.06 -9.62
C GLU A 264 -11.21 -9.99 -10.80
N ILE A 265 -10.16 -10.66 -11.30
CA ILE A 265 -10.29 -11.65 -12.38
C ILE A 265 -11.16 -12.80 -11.90
N TYR A 266 -10.84 -13.37 -10.74
CA TYR A 266 -11.55 -14.51 -10.16
C TYR A 266 -12.96 -14.13 -9.67
N TYR A 267 -13.11 -12.92 -9.15
CA TYR A 267 -14.40 -12.35 -8.75
C TYR A 267 -15.32 -12.16 -9.96
N GLY A 268 -14.77 -11.97 -11.16
CA GLY A 268 -15.54 -11.87 -12.39
C GLY A 268 -15.97 -13.20 -13.01
N GLU A 269 -15.51 -14.35 -12.51
CA GLU A 269 -15.80 -15.66 -13.12
C GLU A 269 -17.21 -16.17 -12.78
N ARG A 270 -17.65 -15.97 -11.54
CA ARG A 270 -18.95 -16.44 -11.02
C ARG A 270 -19.28 -15.77 -9.70
N VAL A 271 -20.53 -15.91 -9.25
CA VAL A 271 -20.89 -15.61 -7.86
C VAL A 271 -20.31 -16.69 -6.96
N TRP A 272 -19.49 -16.28 -6.00
CA TRP A 272 -18.87 -17.19 -5.05
C TRP A 272 -19.68 -17.30 -3.76
N ASP A 273 -19.58 -18.45 -3.09
CA ASP A 273 -20.23 -18.66 -1.80
C ASP A 273 -19.78 -17.60 -0.78
N PRO A 274 -20.69 -17.04 0.04
CA PRO A 274 -20.31 -16.05 1.02
C PRO A 274 -19.26 -16.58 2.00
N VAL A 275 -18.28 -15.73 2.32
CA VAL A 275 -17.26 -16.05 3.32
C VAL A 275 -17.85 -16.11 4.73
N SER A 276 -18.85 -15.26 5.03
CA SER A 276 -19.53 -15.25 6.32
C SER A 276 -20.74 -16.16 6.33
N ALA A 277 -20.84 -16.99 7.39
CA ALA A 277 -22.01 -17.81 7.67
C ALA A 277 -23.28 -16.99 7.97
N LYS A 278 -23.15 -15.68 8.22
CA LYS A 278 -24.29 -14.75 8.39
C LYS A 278 -24.93 -14.32 7.07
N VAL A 279 -24.36 -14.71 5.93
CA VAL A 279 -24.91 -14.43 4.59
C VAL A 279 -25.23 -15.76 3.91
N ARG A 280 -26.42 -15.83 3.31
CA ARG A 280 -26.84 -16.92 2.44
C ARG A 280 -27.32 -16.34 1.12
N LEU A 281 -27.04 -17.01 0.01
CA LEU A 281 -27.50 -16.61 -1.30
C LEU A 281 -28.73 -17.43 -1.70
N ASP A 282 -29.81 -16.76 -2.09
CA ASP A 282 -30.95 -17.41 -2.72
C ASP A 282 -30.53 -17.95 -4.11
N PRO A 283 -30.96 -19.16 -4.50
CA PRO A 283 -30.62 -19.70 -5.82
C PRO A 283 -31.12 -18.86 -7.00
N GLY A 284 -32.22 -18.12 -6.82
CA GLY A 284 -32.73 -17.15 -7.78
C GLY A 284 -31.78 -15.97 -7.97
N PHE A 285 -31.25 -15.42 -6.88
CA PHE A 285 -30.21 -14.38 -6.92
C PHE A 285 -28.96 -14.86 -7.68
N VAL A 286 -28.46 -16.06 -7.37
CA VAL A 286 -27.28 -16.62 -8.05
C VAL A 286 -27.50 -16.75 -9.55
N ARG A 287 -28.69 -17.22 -9.97
CA ARG A 287 -29.06 -17.31 -11.40
C ARG A 287 -29.18 -15.95 -12.07
N GLU A 288 -29.75 -14.97 -11.37
CA GLU A 288 -29.85 -13.59 -11.87
C GLU A 288 -28.46 -13.00 -12.10
N ALA A 289 -27.60 -13.06 -11.09
CA ALA A 289 -26.26 -12.51 -11.12
C ALA A 289 -25.32 -13.24 -12.11
N ALA A 290 -25.53 -14.53 -12.39
CA ALA A 290 -24.71 -15.29 -13.35
C ALA A 290 -24.74 -14.74 -14.80
N ASN A 291 -25.72 -13.91 -15.15
CA ASN A 291 -25.82 -13.28 -16.48
C ASN A 291 -25.12 -11.91 -16.55
N LEU A 292 -24.51 -11.45 -15.45
CA LEU A 292 -23.80 -10.18 -15.41
C LEU A 292 -22.46 -10.27 -16.16
N ALA A 293 -21.99 -9.13 -16.66
CA ALA A 293 -20.64 -9.01 -17.19
C ALA A 293 -19.59 -9.24 -16.07
N PRO A 294 -18.36 -9.69 -16.39
CA PRO A 294 -17.35 -10.03 -15.39
C PRO A 294 -17.03 -8.91 -14.39
N ASP A 295 -16.98 -7.66 -14.84
CA ASP A 295 -16.76 -6.48 -13.98
C ASP A 295 -17.90 -6.30 -12.96
N ARG A 296 -19.15 -6.59 -13.35
CA ARG A 296 -20.32 -6.53 -12.48
C ARG A 296 -20.38 -7.70 -11.52
N LEU A 297 -20.04 -8.91 -11.96
CA LEU A 297 -19.84 -10.05 -11.07
C LEU A 297 -18.81 -9.74 -10.00
N ALA A 298 -17.72 -9.07 -10.38
CA ALA A 298 -16.67 -8.74 -9.43
C ALA A 298 -17.12 -7.75 -8.37
N GLN A 299 -17.87 -6.72 -8.77
CA GLN A 299 -18.51 -5.79 -7.84
C GLN A 299 -19.48 -6.51 -6.89
N VAL A 300 -20.31 -7.43 -7.38
CA VAL A 300 -21.23 -8.21 -6.54
C VAL A 300 -20.46 -9.01 -5.49
N ASN A 301 -19.42 -9.76 -5.88
CA ASN A 301 -18.64 -10.55 -4.92
C ASN A 301 -17.96 -9.67 -3.86
N ARG A 302 -17.43 -8.50 -4.25
CA ARG A 302 -16.86 -7.52 -3.31
C ARG A 302 -17.90 -7.03 -2.30
N GLN A 303 -19.11 -6.71 -2.76
CA GLN A 303 -20.19 -6.25 -1.89
C GLN A 303 -20.70 -7.36 -0.97
N LEU A 304 -20.72 -8.61 -1.42
CA LEU A 304 -21.06 -9.76 -0.58
C LEU A 304 -20.03 -9.96 0.54
N ASP A 305 -18.75 -9.76 0.26
CA ASP A 305 -17.69 -9.81 1.28
C ASP A 305 -17.81 -8.66 2.30
N MET A 306 -18.03 -7.43 1.82
CA MET A 306 -18.27 -6.28 2.67
C MET A 306 -19.53 -6.46 3.53
N LEU A 307 -20.60 -7.01 2.97
CA LEU A 307 -21.84 -7.36 3.66
C LEU A 307 -21.59 -8.41 4.75
N GLY A 308 -20.84 -9.46 4.44
CA GLY A 308 -20.41 -10.46 5.42
C GLY A 308 -19.71 -9.81 6.61
N ARG A 309 -18.69 -8.99 6.36
CA ARG A 309 -17.96 -8.25 7.41
C ARG A 309 -18.86 -7.30 8.20
N CYS A 310 -19.79 -6.62 7.52
CA CYS A 310 -20.77 -5.75 8.15
C CYS A 310 -21.63 -6.51 9.17
N LEU A 311 -22.19 -7.65 8.78
CA LEU A 311 -23.02 -8.49 9.64
C LEU A 311 -22.21 -9.16 10.76
N GLU A 312 -20.97 -9.55 10.51
CA GLU A 312 -20.08 -10.08 11.55
C GLU A 312 -19.81 -9.05 12.64
N SER A 313 -19.54 -7.81 12.25
CA SER A 313 -19.25 -6.70 13.16
C SER A 313 -20.49 -6.10 13.86
N GLY A 314 -21.70 -6.61 13.61
CA GLY A 314 -22.92 -5.99 14.12
C GLY A 314 -23.16 -4.58 13.54
N GLN A 315 -22.80 -4.37 12.27
CA GLN A 315 -22.88 -3.10 11.53
C GLN A 315 -21.94 -1.98 12.01
N ILE A 316 -20.94 -2.28 12.85
CA ILE A 316 -19.86 -1.34 13.16
C ILE A 316 -19.06 -1.03 11.89
N TYR A 317 -18.79 -2.05 11.07
CA TYR A 317 -18.25 -1.90 9.72
C TYR A 317 -19.40 -1.74 8.72
N ASN A 318 -19.76 -0.50 8.36
CA ASN A 318 -20.75 -0.23 7.32
C ASN A 318 -20.29 0.96 6.46
N PRO A 319 -19.31 0.75 5.56
CA PRO A 319 -18.77 1.83 4.75
C PRO A 319 -19.84 2.38 3.79
N ARG A 320 -19.70 3.64 3.40
CA ARG A 320 -20.64 4.31 2.47
C ARG A 320 -20.78 3.60 1.12
N SER A 321 -19.74 2.88 0.68
CA SER A 321 -19.75 2.08 -0.54
C SER A 321 -20.60 0.82 -0.46
N LEU A 322 -20.91 0.34 0.75
CA LEU A 322 -21.86 -0.76 1.00
C LEU A 322 -23.23 -0.18 1.37
N HIS A 323 -23.28 0.69 2.38
CA HIS A 323 -24.51 1.33 2.88
C HIS A 323 -25.64 0.32 3.14
N PHE A 324 -25.37 -0.67 3.98
CA PHE A 324 -26.36 -1.67 4.37
C PHE A 324 -27.37 -1.07 5.37
N HIS A 325 -28.65 -1.10 5.04
CA HIS A 325 -29.71 -0.55 5.90
C HIS A 325 -31.08 -1.18 5.59
N LYS A 326 -32.04 -0.93 6.47
CA LYS A 326 -33.43 -1.36 6.27
C LYS A 326 -34.10 -0.48 5.21
N VAL A 327 -34.88 -1.07 4.32
CA VAL A 327 -35.63 -0.33 3.30
C VAL A 327 -36.84 0.35 3.95
N GLU A 328 -36.99 1.65 3.72
CA GLU A 328 -38.14 2.40 4.23
C GLU A 328 -39.44 1.97 3.56
N GLY A 329 -40.53 1.84 4.34
CA GLY A 329 -41.84 1.44 3.81
C GLY A 329 -42.01 -0.05 3.50
N TYR A 330 -40.92 -0.85 3.48
CA TYR A 330 -40.98 -2.28 3.26
C TYR A 330 -40.70 -3.06 4.55
N LYS A 331 -41.63 -3.94 4.92
CA LYS A 331 -41.49 -4.77 6.11
C LYS A 331 -40.40 -5.82 5.89
N ASP A 332 -39.42 -5.85 6.79
CA ASP A 332 -38.35 -6.85 6.89
C ASP A 332 -37.37 -6.93 5.70
N TRP A 333 -37.38 -5.95 4.79
CA TRP A 333 -36.41 -5.83 3.71
C TRP A 333 -35.22 -4.95 4.09
N TYR A 334 -34.04 -5.38 3.64
CA TYR A 334 -32.81 -4.61 3.74
C TYR A 334 -32.15 -4.54 2.36
N GLU A 335 -31.37 -3.49 2.16
CA GLU A 335 -30.61 -3.27 0.94
C GLU A 335 -29.18 -2.80 1.22
N CYS A 336 -28.28 -3.10 0.31
CA CYS A 336 -26.97 -2.46 0.18
C CYS A 336 -26.67 -2.16 -1.30
N TYR A 337 -25.71 -1.28 -1.55
CA TYR A 337 -25.26 -0.99 -2.91
C TYR A 337 -24.59 -2.21 -3.55
N ALA A 338 -24.93 -2.47 -4.81
CA ALA A 338 -24.13 -3.33 -5.69
C ALA A 338 -23.10 -2.47 -6.43
N TRP A 339 -23.59 -1.42 -7.10
CA TRP A 339 -22.79 -0.40 -7.79
C TRP A 339 -23.62 0.86 -8.04
N SER A 340 -22.94 1.97 -8.36
CA SER A 340 -23.53 3.31 -8.43
C SER A 340 -23.31 4.03 -9.77
N ASP A 341 -22.53 3.47 -10.67
CA ASP A 341 -22.43 3.92 -12.06
C ASP A 341 -23.60 3.39 -12.91
N LEU A 342 -23.66 3.83 -14.17
CA LEU A 342 -24.69 3.55 -15.19
C LEU A 342 -25.57 2.32 -14.88
N ASP A 343 -26.88 2.54 -14.66
CA ASP A 343 -27.84 1.54 -14.15
C ASP A 343 -27.52 1.04 -12.73
N ALA A 344 -27.49 1.96 -11.76
CA ALA A 344 -27.19 1.67 -10.36
C ALA A 344 -28.08 0.54 -9.81
N ARG A 345 -27.45 -0.46 -9.19
CA ARG A 345 -28.13 -1.62 -8.60
C ARG A 345 -27.89 -1.74 -7.11
N ARG A 346 -28.84 -2.39 -6.46
CA ARG A 346 -28.82 -2.74 -5.04
C ARG A 346 -29.03 -4.23 -4.87
N ILE A 347 -28.37 -4.77 -3.86
CA ILE A 347 -28.57 -6.14 -3.37
C ILE A 347 -29.66 -6.07 -2.31
N TYR A 348 -30.71 -6.86 -2.49
CA TYR A 348 -31.85 -6.93 -1.59
C TYR A 348 -31.91 -8.27 -0.88
N GLY A 349 -32.34 -8.24 0.38
CA GLY A 349 -32.50 -9.46 1.15
C GLY A 349 -33.27 -9.28 2.46
N ARG A 350 -33.43 -10.38 3.17
CA ARG A 350 -34.21 -10.47 4.42
C ARG A 350 -33.50 -11.36 5.43
N PHE A 351 -33.71 -11.08 6.71
CA PHE A 351 -33.20 -11.96 7.77
C PHE A 351 -34.12 -13.17 7.95
N ARG A 352 -33.54 -14.37 7.94
CA ARG A 352 -34.20 -15.63 8.30
C ARG A 352 -33.35 -16.36 9.32
N GLU A 353 -33.91 -16.61 10.50
CA GLU A 353 -33.23 -17.32 11.60
C GLU A 353 -31.86 -16.70 11.96
N GLY A 354 -31.76 -15.37 11.89
CA GLY A 354 -30.52 -14.64 12.19
C GLY A 354 -29.46 -14.63 11.08
N VAL A 355 -29.75 -15.24 9.92
CA VAL A 355 -28.91 -15.20 8.71
C VAL A 355 -29.55 -14.25 7.69
N PHE A 356 -28.75 -13.40 7.05
CA PHE A 356 -29.22 -12.55 5.97
C PHE A 356 -29.25 -13.34 4.66
N GLU A 357 -30.44 -13.54 4.11
CA GLU A 357 -30.64 -14.18 2.81
C GLU A 357 -30.69 -13.10 1.72
N VAL A 358 -29.72 -13.13 0.82
CA VAL A 358 -29.64 -12.28 -0.37
C VAL A 358 -30.55 -12.87 -1.44
N GLU A 359 -31.61 -12.14 -1.78
CA GLU A 359 -32.71 -12.66 -2.60
C GLU A 359 -32.76 -12.08 -4.01
N ARG A 360 -32.29 -10.84 -4.23
CA ARG A 360 -32.47 -10.17 -5.53
C ARG A 360 -31.44 -9.08 -5.80
N LEU A 361 -31.13 -8.88 -7.07
CA LEU A 361 -30.45 -7.69 -7.58
C LEU A 361 -31.47 -6.75 -8.26
N GLY A 362 -31.56 -5.50 -7.83
CA GLY A 362 -32.62 -4.60 -8.30
C GLY A 362 -32.17 -3.16 -8.47
N GLN A 363 -32.97 -2.37 -9.19
CA GLN A 363 -32.86 -0.91 -9.09
C GLN A 363 -33.39 -0.45 -7.73
N HIS A 364 -33.07 0.79 -7.33
CA HIS A 364 -33.55 1.36 -6.08
C HIS A 364 -35.09 1.34 -6.01
N LEU A 365 -35.63 0.85 -4.89
CA LEU A 365 -37.05 0.74 -4.59
C LEU A 365 -37.70 2.03 -4.11
#